data_AF-A0A1H5SQN8-F1
#
_entry.id   AF-A0A1H5SQN8-F1
#
_cell.length_a   1.000
_cell.length_b   1.000
_cell.length_c   1.000
_cell.angle_alpha   90.00
_cell.angle_beta   90.00
_cell.angle_gamma   90.00
#
_symmetry.space_group_name_H-M   'P 1'
#
loop_
_entity.id
_entity.type
_entity.pdbx_description
1 polymer ?
#
loop_
_entity_poly.entity_id
_entity_poly.type
_entity_poly.pdbx_seq_one_letter_code
_entity_poly.pdbx_strand_id
1 'polypeptide(L)'
;MEGKAVVLFKRENNILTEELGSYEVDTGLQFIQKAYVENNMCFIYLSTDKDVTDEQYNEIFDLYDMEKYADLDVQIEEVEEYNPTWLVKFEFKDNHDYVEEKINLILSLHEKQIKDIYNKLGIE
;
A
#
# COMPACT_ATOMS: atom_id res chain seq x y z
N MET A 1 -8.92 12.58 17.80
CA MET A 1 -8.75 12.20 16.38
C MET A 1 -7.30 11.77 16.27
N GLU A 2 -7.05 10.47 16.21
CA GLU A 2 -5.72 9.99 15.82
C GLU A 2 -5.48 10.46 14.38
N GLY A 3 -4.34 11.12 14.16
CA GLY A 3 -3.96 11.54 12.82
C GLY A 3 -3.78 10.31 11.95
N LYS A 4 -4.54 10.22 10.86
CA LYS A 4 -4.37 9.19 9.84
C LYS A 4 -3.40 9.72 8.80
N ALA A 5 -2.11 9.64 9.05
CA ALA A 5 -1.12 10.15 8.10
C ALA A 5 -0.05 9.12 7.79
N VAL A 6 0.41 9.11 6.54
CA VAL A 6 1.58 8.36 6.11
C VAL A 6 2.76 9.31 6.10
N VAL A 7 3.81 8.95 6.83
CA VAL A 7 5.07 9.71 6.82
C VAL A 7 6.03 9.00 5.87
N LEU A 8 6.47 9.72 4.83
CA LEU A 8 7.46 9.20 3.89
C LEU A 8 8.86 9.65 4.31
N PHE A 9 9.76 8.68 4.43
CA PHE A 9 11.18 8.92 4.64
C PHE A 9 11.97 8.60 3.37
N LYS A 10 13.00 9.39 3.11
CA LYS A 10 14.05 9.06 2.16
C LYS A 10 14.84 7.86 2.67
N ARG A 11 15.11 6.91 1.78
CA ARG A 11 15.95 5.73 2.03
C ARG A 11 17.20 5.81 1.16
N GLU A 12 18.36 5.63 1.80
CA GLU A 12 19.67 5.54 1.14
C GLU A 12 20.47 4.41 1.79
N ASN A 13 21.09 3.55 0.99
CA ASN A 13 21.87 2.40 1.49
C ASN A 13 21.10 1.53 2.49
N ASN A 14 19.82 1.29 2.23
CA ASN A 14 18.87 0.57 3.11
C ASN A 14 18.50 1.27 4.43
N ILE A 15 18.98 2.49 4.69
CA ILE A 15 18.73 3.23 5.93
C ILE A 15 17.77 4.39 5.63
N LEU A 16 16.79 4.63 6.51
CA LEU A 16 15.95 5.83 6.46
C LEU A 16 16.75 7.03 6.97
N THR A 17 16.84 8.10 6.18
CA THR A 17 17.75 9.22 6.44
C THR A 17 17.05 10.54 6.75
N GLU A 18 15.96 10.85 6.05
CA GLU A 18 15.30 12.17 6.11
C GLU A 18 13.78 12.03 5.95
N GLU A 19 13.00 12.77 6.73
CA GLU A 19 11.55 12.88 6.53
C GLU A 19 11.27 13.80 5.34
N LEU A 20 10.52 13.30 4.36
CA LEU A 20 10.16 14.05 3.16
C LEU A 20 8.78 14.71 3.27
N GLY A 21 7.89 14.17 4.10
CA GLY A 21 6.58 14.74 4.33
C GLY A 21 5.63 13.77 5.02
N SER A 22 4.51 14.34 5.47
CA SER A 22 3.38 13.66 6.07
C SER A 22 2.13 13.94 5.24
N TYR A 23 1.41 12.88 4.88
CA TYR A 23 0.28 12.94 3.95
C TYR A 23 -0.96 12.40 4.63
N GLU A 24 -2.05 13.16 4.63
CA GLU A 24 -3.30 12.74 5.23
C GLU A 24 -3.92 11.59 4.45
N VAL A 25 -4.51 10.65 5.17
CA VAL A 25 -5.10 9.43 4.63
C VAL A 25 -6.54 9.31 5.10
N ASP A 26 -7.45 9.22 4.15
CA ASP A 26 -8.88 9.05 4.43
C ASP A 26 -9.16 7.67 5.04
N THR A 27 -8.55 6.63 4.45
CA THR A 27 -8.82 5.23 4.76
C THR A 27 -7.66 4.30 4.39
N GLY A 28 -7.68 3.08 4.93
CA GLY A 28 -6.73 2.03 4.53
C GLY A 28 -5.33 2.14 5.14
N LEU A 29 -5.12 3.03 6.12
CA LEU A 29 -3.83 3.17 6.81
C LEU A 29 -3.36 1.86 7.45
N GLN A 30 -4.30 1.04 7.97
CA GLN A 30 -4.01 -0.25 8.59
C GLN A 30 -3.39 -1.30 7.64
N PHE A 31 -3.48 -1.09 6.33
CA PHE A 31 -2.93 -2.02 5.34
C PHE A 31 -1.46 -1.71 4.99
N ILE A 32 -0.91 -0.57 5.42
CA ILE A 32 0.48 -0.19 5.14
C ILE A 32 1.41 -0.88 6.13
N GLN A 33 2.27 -1.76 5.63
CA GLN A 33 3.36 -2.33 6.44
C GLN A 33 4.61 -1.45 6.43
N LYS A 34 4.91 -0.83 5.28
CA LYS A 34 6.14 -0.05 5.07
C LYS A 34 5.95 0.95 3.93
N ALA A 35 6.41 2.18 4.12
CA ALA A 35 6.46 3.18 3.07
C ALA A 35 7.76 3.99 3.13
N TYR A 36 8.37 4.27 1.97
CA TYR A 36 9.58 5.11 1.86
C TYR A 36 9.79 5.59 0.42
N VAL A 37 10.70 6.54 0.25
CA VAL A 37 11.14 7.02 -1.06
C VAL A 37 12.61 6.65 -1.27
N GLU A 38 12.93 6.03 -2.40
CA GLU A 38 14.31 5.70 -2.79
C GLU A 38 14.48 5.99 -4.27
N ASN A 39 15.55 6.70 -4.66
CA ASN A 39 15.81 7.08 -6.06
C ASN A 39 14.61 7.74 -6.78
N ASN A 40 13.94 8.70 -6.11
CA ASN A 40 12.74 9.41 -6.58
C ASN A 40 11.52 8.50 -6.88
N MET A 41 11.49 7.29 -6.33
CA MET A 41 10.33 6.41 -6.38
C MET A 41 9.79 6.21 -4.98
N CYS A 42 8.48 6.36 -4.81
CA CYS A 42 7.77 5.94 -3.61
C CYS A 42 7.56 4.42 -3.66
N PHE A 43 7.78 3.75 -2.54
CA PHE A 43 7.56 2.32 -2.33
C PHE A 43 6.58 2.18 -1.18
N ILE A 44 5.44 1.53 -1.43
CA ILE A 44 4.41 1.25 -0.41
C ILE A 44 4.11 -0.24 -0.41
N TYR A 45 4.34 -0.88 0.72
CA TYR A 45 4.01 -2.28 0.96
C TYR A 45 2.62 -2.34 1.59
N LEU A 46 1.68 -2.91 0.86
CA LEU A 46 0.29 -3.08 1.25
C LEU A 46 0.03 -4.54 1.54
N SER A 47 -0.67 -4.84 2.62
CA SER A 47 -1.01 -6.20 3.02
C SER A 47 -2.40 -6.26 3.63
N THR A 48 -2.81 -7.45 4.06
CA THR A 48 -3.99 -7.62 4.91
C THR A 48 -3.83 -6.89 6.25
N ASP A 49 -4.94 -6.48 6.86
CA ASP A 49 -4.96 -5.83 8.18
C ASP A 49 -4.99 -6.83 9.35
N LYS A 50 -4.94 -8.12 9.03
CA LYS A 50 -4.93 -9.24 9.97
C LYS A 50 -4.17 -10.42 9.37
N ASP A 51 -3.74 -11.33 10.25
CA ASP A 51 -3.13 -12.58 9.84
C ASP A 51 -4.16 -13.49 9.17
N VAL A 52 -3.72 -14.18 8.12
CA VAL A 52 -4.55 -15.11 7.36
C VAL A 52 -3.95 -16.51 7.39
N THR A 53 -4.76 -17.54 7.18
CA THR A 53 -4.28 -18.91 7.08
C THR A 53 -3.54 -19.14 5.77
N ASP A 54 -2.73 -20.20 5.67
CA ASP A 54 -2.04 -20.57 4.42
C ASP A 54 -3.01 -20.81 3.24
N GLU A 55 -4.22 -21.30 3.53
CA GLU A 55 -5.27 -21.47 2.51
C GLU A 55 -5.78 -20.11 2.03
N GLN A 56 -6.13 -19.22 2.97
CA GLN A 56 -6.56 -17.86 2.67
C GLN A 56 -5.47 -17.04 1.97
N TYR A 57 -4.20 -17.26 2.30
CA TYR A 57 -3.07 -16.57 1.68
C TYR A 57 -3.09 -16.72 0.16
N ASN A 58 -3.22 -17.96 -0.32
CA ASN A 58 -3.25 -18.25 -1.75
C ASN A 58 -4.54 -17.75 -2.41
N GLU A 59 -5.70 -17.96 -1.76
CA GLU A 59 -6.98 -17.50 -2.29
C GLU A 59 -7.07 -15.96 -2.39
N ILE A 60 -6.45 -15.24 -1.46
CA ILE A 60 -6.40 -13.78 -1.49
C ILE A 60 -5.61 -13.29 -2.70
N PHE A 61 -4.45 -13.87 -2.99
CA PHE A 61 -3.68 -13.53 -4.19
C PHE A 61 -4.48 -13.84 -5.46
N ASP A 62 -5.09 -15.03 -5.55
CA ASP A 62 -5.90 -15.43 -6.72
C ASP A 62 -7.09 -14.48 -6.98
N LEU A 63 -7.66 -13.88 -5.92
CA LEU A 63 -8.80 -12.97 -6.03
C LEU A 63 -8.42 -11.49 -6.16
N TYR A 64 -7.17 -11.12 -5.91
CA TYR A 64 -6.71 -9.73 -5.95
C TYR A 64 -6.46 -9.29 -7.38
N ASP A 65 -7.11 -8.21 -7.80
CA ASP A 65 -7.04 -7.73 -9.19
C ASP A 65 -6.06 -6.56 -9.29
N MET A 66 -4.82 -6.87 -9.68
CA MET A 66 -3.77 -5.88 -9.92
C MET A 66 -4.05 -5.00 -11.15
N GLU A 67 -4.86 -5.44 -12.12
CA GLU A 67 -5.15 -4.67 -13.33
C GLU A 67 -5.96 -3.39 -13.01
N LYS A 68 -6.65 -3.35 -11.87
CA LYS A 68 -7.35 -2.13 -11.41
C LYS A 68 -6.42 -0.95 -11.12
N TYR A 69 -5.10 -1.18 -11.03
CA TYR A 69 -4.11 -0.14 -10.85
C TYR A 69 -3.61 0.47 -12.16
N ALA A 70 -3.99 -0.08 -13.32
CA ALA A 70 -3.47 0.33 -14.63
C ALA A 70 -3.64 1.84 -14.93
N ASP A 71 -4.73 2.44 -14.48
CA ASP A 71 -5.03 3.86 -14.70
C ASP A 71 -4.33 4.81 -13.70
N LEU A 72 -3.65 4.27 -12.67
CA LEU A 72 -3.02 5.08 -11.61
C LEU A 72 -1.56 5.46 -11.90
N ASP A 73 -0.98 5.05 -13.03
CA ASP A 73 0.44 5.25 -13.35
C ASP A 73 1.35 4.74 -12.22
N VAL A 74 1.10 3.51 -11.79
CA VAL A 74 1.86 2.82 -10.74
C VAL A 74 2.33 1.46 -11.23
N GLN A 75 3.40 0.95 -10.64
CA GLN A 75 3.80 -0.45 -10.74
C GLN A 75 3.30 -1.17 -9.50
N ILE A 76 2.76 -2.37 -9.66
CA ILE A 76 2.34 -3.23 -8.56
C ILE A 76 2.88 -4.64 -8.80
N GLU A 77 3.42 -5.26 -7.76
CA GLU A 77 3.91 -6.64 -7.80
C GLU A 77 3.64 -7.33 -6.47
N GLU A 78 3.44 -8.65 -6.51
CA GLU A 78 3.38 -9.50 -5.32
C GLU A 78 4.79 -9.67 -4.73
N VAL A 79 4.89 -9.69 -3.41
CA VAL A 79 6.14 -9.92 -2.69
C VAL A 79 5.96 -11.02 -1.65
N GLU A 80 7.01 -11.84 -1.47
CA GLU A 80 6.99 -12.92 -0.48
C GLU A 80 7.13 -12.35 0.93
N GLU A 81 6.02 -12.35 1.67
CA GLU A 81 5.91 -11.91 3.06
C GLU A 81 5.01 -12.89 3.83
N TYR A 82 4.90 -12.73 5.16
CA TYR A 82 4.10 -13.64 5.99
C TYR A 82 2.60 -13.66 5.62
N ASN A 83 2.04 -12.48 5.35
CA ASN A 83 0.68 -12.29 4.85
C ASN A 83 0.74 -11.84 3.37
N PRO A 84 -0.34 -12.02 2.58
CA PRO A 84 -0.37 -11.55 1.20
C PRO A 84 -0.01 -10.07 1.14
N THR A 85 1.02 -9.75 0.35
CA THR A 85 1.60 -8.41 0.32
C THR A 85 1.91 -8.01 -1.11
N TRP A 86 1.63 -6.74 -1.41
CA TRP A 86 1.89 -6.13 -2.70
C TRP A 86 2.78 -4.90 -2.51
N LEU A 87 3.81 -4.80 -3.33
CA LEU A 87 4.64 -3.62 -3.42
C LEU A 87 4.12 -2.72 -4.54
N VAL A 88 3.59 -1.57 -4.15
CA VAL A 88 3.17 -0.51 -5.08
C VAL A 88 4.29 0.54 -5.19
N LYS A 89 4.69 0.87 -6.43
CA LYS A 89 5.72 1.86 -6.74
C LYS A 89 5.18 2.95 -7.66
N PHE A 90 5.49 4.20 -7.36
CA PHE A 90 5.16 5.32 -8.24
C PHE A 90 6.22 6.43 -8.14
N GLU A 91 6.31 7.28 -9.16
CA GLU A 91 7.26 8.40 -9.16
C GLU A 91 6.92 9.38 -8.03
N PHE A 92 7.89 9.61 -7.14
CA PHE A 92 7.79 10.65 -6.13
C PHE A 92 8.03 12.02 -6.78
N LYS A 93 7.13 12.96 -6.51
CA LYS A 93 7.26 14.36 -6.92
C LYS A 93 7.24 15.22 -5.67
N ASP A 94 8.06 16.26 -5.66
CA ASP A 94 8.04 17.30 -4.62
C ASP A 94 6.81 18.20 -4.79
N ASN A 95 5.63 17.58 -4.67
CA ASN A 95 4.31 18.17 -4.78
C ASN A 95 3.41 17.42 -3.80
N HIS A 96 3.05 18.09 -2.71
CA HIS A 96 2.35 17.48 -1.58
C HIS A 96 0.99 16.92 -2.00
N ASP A 97 0.15 17.73 -2.66
CA ASP A 97 -1.17 17.33 -3.15
C ASP A 97 -1.11 16.10 -4.06
N TYR A 98 -0.12 16.05 -4.97
CA TYR A 98 0.05 14.92 -5.88
C TYR A 98 0.36 13.62 -5.13
N VAL A 99 1.26 13.67 -4.15
CA VAL A 99 1.65 12.47 -3.39
C VAL A 99 0.50 12.03 -2.48
N GLU A 100 -0.18 12.98 -1.83
CA GLU A 100 -1.35 12.70 -0.99
C GLU A 100 -2.49 12.07 -1.78
N GLU A 101 -2.86 12.66 -2.93
CA GLU A 101 -3.91 12.13 -3.80
C GLU A 101 -3.54 10.71 -4.29
N LYS A 102 -2.29 10.51 -4.72
CA LYS A 102 -1.81 9.20 -5.18
C LYS A 102 -1.89 8.14 -4.09
N ILE A 103 -1.47 8.46 -2.86
CA ILE A 103 -1.56 7.56 -1.70
C ILE A 103 -3.03 7.21 -1.42
N ASN A 104 -3.92 8.19 -1.35
CA ASN A 104 -5.34 7.95 -1.05
C ASN A 104 -6.03 7.09 -2.13
N LEU A 105 -5.73 7.31 -3.41
CA LEU A 105 -6.25 6.48 -4.50
C LEU A 105 -5.79 5.02 -4.38
N ILE A 106 -4.49 4.81 -4.12
CA ILE A 106 -3.92 3.47 -3.92
C ILE A 106 -4.58 2.76 -2.74
N LEU A 107 -4.69 3.44 -1.58
CA LEU A 107 -5.23 2.84 -0.36
C LEU A 107 -6.72 2.57 -0.44
N SER A 108 -7.50 3.48 -1.03
CA SER A 108 -8.94 3.28 -1.23
C SER A 108 -9.21 2.09 -2.15
N LEU A 109 -8.41 1.93 -3.22
CA LEU A 109 -8.52 0.79 -4.11
C LEU A 109 -8.16 -0.50 -3.38
N HIS A 110 -7.01 -0.53 -2.69
CA HIS A 110 -6.55 -1.70 -1.94
C HIS A 110 -7.59 -2.14 -0.89
N GLU A 111 -8.06 -1.22 -0.06
CA GLU A 111 -9.07 -1.49 0.98
C GLU A 111 -10.33 -2.11 0.37
N LYS A 112 -10.83 -1.54 -0.73
CA LYS A 112 -12.02 -2.07 -1.41
C LYS A 112 -11.80 -3.52 -1.83
N GLN A 113 -10.66 -3.83 -2.42
CA GLN A 113 -10.34 -5.19 -2.86
C GLN A 113 -10.26 -6.16 -1.68
N ILE A 114 -9.52 -5.81 -0.62
CA ILE A 114 -9.39 -6.69 0.55
C ILE A 114 -10.74 -6.94 1.22
N LYS A 115 -11.57 -5.90 1.39
CA LYS A 115 -12.93 -6.07 1.93
C LYS A 115 -13.81 -6.97 1.06
N ASP A 116 -13.76 -6.80 -0.26
CA ASP A 116 -14.52 -7.64 -1.20
C ASP A 116 -14.05 -9.10 -1.14
N ILE A 117 -12.75 -9.32 -1.00
CA ILE A 117 -12.15 -10.67 -0.86
C ILE A 117 -12.55 -11.30 0.47
N TYR A 118 -12.45 -10.56 1.58
CA TYR A 118 -12.87 -11.04 2.89
C TYR A 118 -14.34 -11.45 2.92
N ASN A 119 -15.21 -10.64 2.32
CA ASN A 119 -16.62 -10.97 2.19
C ASN A 119 -16.86 -12.25 1.36
N LYS A 120 -16.06 -12.51 0.33
CA LYS A 120 -16.14 -13.74 -0.48
C LYS A 120 -15.63 -14.96 0.26
N LEU A 121 -14.56 -14.82 1.04
CA LEU A 121 -13.91 -15.90 1.77
C LEU A 121 -14.49 -16.14 3.17
N GLY A 122 -15.39 -15.27 3.64
CA GLY A 122 -15.97 -15.35 4.99
C GLY A 122 -14.96 -15.00 6.09
N ILE A 123 -14.02 -14.10 5.80
CA ILE A 123 -13.02 -13.62 6.77
C ILE A 123 -13.64 -12.44 7.54
N GLU A 124 -13.83 -12.62 8.85
CA GLU A 124 -14.37 -11.60 9.77
C GLU A 124 -13.32 -10.57 10.16
#